data_AF-A0A4P8Y150-F1
#
_entry.id   AF-A0A4P8Y150-F1
#
_cell.length_a   1.000
_cell.length_b   1.000
_cell.length_c   1.000
_cell.angle_alpha   90.00
_cell.angle_beta   90.00
_cell.angle_gamma   90.00
#
_symmetry.space_group_name_H-M   'P 1'
#
loop_
_entity.id
_entity.type
_entity.pdbx_description
1 polymer ?
#
loop_
_entity_poly.entity_id
_entity_poly.type
_entity_poly.pdbx_seq_one_letter_code
_entity_poly.pdbx_strand_id
1 'polypeptide(L)' 'MAKFNAKENDPERYARVKEEQAKLQTRCKSELRLARLCPYCDYKLSIAIKGEHSWTSEKCPNCGEVVYFPPISFRKASNN' A
#
# COMPACT_ATOMS: atom_id res chain seq x y z
N MET A 1 -10.29 -9.54 -20.88
CA MET A 1 -10.59 -8.10 -20.70
C MET A 1 -9.43 -7.30 -21.27
N ALA A 2 -9.70 -6.32 -22.13
CA ALA A 2 -8.66 -5.41 -22.62
C ALA A 2 -8.09 -4.62 -21.42
N LYS A 3 -6.77 -4.40 -21.39
CA LYS A 3 -6.14 -3.59 -20.34
C LYS A 3 -6.62 -2.15 -20.47
N PHE A 4 -7.16 -1.58 -19.39
CA PHE A 4 -7.51 -0.17 -19.34
C PHE A 4 -6.25 0.68 -19.45
N ASN A 5 -6.19 1.56 -20.45
CA ASN A 5 -5.10 2.51 -20.62
C ASN A 5 -5.53 3.89 -20.11
N ALA A 6 -5.17 4.19 -18.85
CA ALA A 6 -5.53 5.45 -18.21
C ALA A 6 -4.97 6.69 -18.94
N LYS A 7 -3.83 6.55 -19.63
CA LYS A 7 -3.16 7.66 -20.31
C LYS A 7 -3.86 8.03 -21.62
N GLU A 8 -4.33 7.04 -22.37
CA GLU A 8 -5.08 7.25 -23.63
C GLU A 8 -6.53 7.66 -23.38
N ASN A 9 -7.14 7.12 -22.32
CA ASN A 9 -8.54 7.40 -22.02
C ASN A 9 -8.78 8.85 -21.56
N ASP A 10 -7.87 9.41 -20.76
CA ASP A 10 -7.97 10.80 -20.27
C ASP A 10 -6.57 11.36 -19.93
N PRO A 11 -5.88 11.95 -20.93
CA PRO A 11 -4.51 12.44 -20.77
C PRO A 11 -4.37 13.57 -19.74
N GLU A 12 -5.34 14.48 -19.67
CA GLU A 12 -5.31 15.63 -18.75
C GLU A 12 -5.46 15.18 -17.30
N ARG A 13 -6.43 14.30 -17.02
CA ARG A 13 -6.59 13.70 -15.69
C ARG A 13 -5.37 12.87 -15.33
N TYR A 14 -4.83 12.09 -16.27
CA TYR A 14 -3.62 11.31 -16.04
C TYR A 14 -2.47 12.21 -15.59
N ALA A 15 -2.22 13.33 -16.29
CA ALA A 15 -1.15 14.27 -15.94
C ALA A 15 -1.34 14.87 -14.54
N ARG A 16 -2.57 15.32 -14.21
CA ARG A 16 -2.89 15.86 -12.87
C ARG A 16 -2.66 14.83 -11.77
N VAL A 17 -3.21 13.62 -11.93
CA VAL A 17 -3.04 12.54 -10.94
C VAL A 17 -1.57 12.14 -10.82
N LYS A 18 -0.81 12.12 -11.92
CA LYS A 18 0.62 11.80 -11.91
C LYS A 18 1.41 12.80 -11.06
N GLU A 19 1.12 14.09 -11.19
CA GLU A 19 1.75 15.13 -10.38
C GLU A 19 1.39 14.99 -8.89
N GLU A 20 0.13 14.75 -8.57
CA GLU A 20 -0.33 14.51 -7.19
C GLU A 20 0.35 13.28 -6.56
N GLN A 21 0.46 12.18 -7.31
CA GLN A 21 1.15 10.97 -6.86
C GLN A 21 2.64 11.22 -6.60
N ALA A 22 3.31 12.05 -7.41
CA ALA A 22 4.70 12.42 -7.17
C ALA A 22 4.87 13.20 -5.84
N LYS A 23 3.92 14.10 -5.52
CA LYS A 23 3.88 14.83 -4.25
C LYS A 23 3.60 13.92 -3.05
N LEU A 24 2.77 12.89 -3.23
CA LEU A 24 2.52 11.89 -2.19
C LEU A 24 3.75 11.00 -1.95
N GLN A 25 4.40 10.56 -3.02
CA GLN A 25 5.61 9.74 -2.92
C GLN A 25 6.73 10.43 -2.14
N THR A 26 6.88 11.75 -2.26
CA THR A 26 7.88 12.49 -1.48
C THR A 26 7.61 12.46 0.02
N ARG A 27 6.33 12.47 0.43
CA ARG A 27 5.91 12.29 1.83
C ARG A 27 6.12 10.86 2.33
N CYS A 28 5.99 9.88 1.44
CA CYS A 28 6.18 8.45 1.73
C CYS A 28 7.64 7.97 1.69
N LYS A 29 8.64 8.87 1.54
CA LYS A 29 10.07 8.53 1.46
C LYS A 29 10.69 7.94 2.74
N SER A 30 9.88 7.53 3.72
CA SER A 30 10.41 6.85 4.90
C SER A 30 11.07 5.52 4.53
N GLU A 31 12.25 5.26 5.10
CA GLU A 31 12.95 3.97 4.98
C GLU A 31 12.20 2.83 5.67
N LEU A 32 11.31 3.15 6.62
CA LEU A 32 10.58 2.16 7.40
C LEU A 32 9.35 1.64 6.63
N ARG A 33 9.42 0.35 6.27
CA ARG A 33 8.38 -0.38 5.54
C ARG A 33 8.15 -1.72 6.21
N LEU A 34 6.90 -2.17 6.22
CA LEU A 34 6.50 -3.46 6.78
C LEU A 34 5.82 -4.29 5.68
N ALA A 35 6.28 -5.53 5.48
CA ALA A 35 5.58 -6.49 4.63
C ALA A 35 4.40 -7.11 5.38
N ARG A 36 3.21 -7.07 4.77
CA ARG A 36 2.05 -7.83 5.23
C ARG A 36 2.05 -9.18 4.56
N LEU A 37 2.23 -10.23 5.36
CA LEU A 37 2.18 -11.61 4.91
C LEU A 37 0.82 -12.22 5.24
N CYS A 38 0.36 -13.12 4.40
CA CYS A 38 -0.81 -13.94 4.69
C CYS A 38 -0.46 -14.93 5.82
N PRO A 39 -1.17 -14.93 6.95
CA PRO A 39 -0.86 -15.81 8.08
C PRO A 39 -1.14 -17.29 7.80
N TYR A 40 -1.87 -17.59 6.71
CA TYR A 40 -2.23 -18.96 6.33
C TYR A 40 -1.20 -19.63 5.41
N CYS A 41 -0.46 -18.85 4.61
CA CYS A 41 0.41 -19.40 3.55
C CYS A 41 1.68 -18.59 3.28
N ASP A 42 2.00 -17.61 4.13
CA ASP A 42 3.16 -16.72 4.05
C ASP A 42 3.30 -15.91 2.76
N TYR A 43 2.29 -15.93 1.89
CA TYR A 43 2.28 -15.14 0.68
C TYR A 43 2.27 -13.64 1.00
N LYS A 44 3.15 -12.88 0.36
CA LYS A 44 3.26 -11.43 0.52
C LYS A 44 2.07 -10.72 -0.12
N LEU A 45 1.23 -10.08 0.69
CA LEU A 45 0.05 -9.35 0.23
C LEU A 45 0.38 -7.91 -0.17
N SER A 46 0.94 -7.13 0.74
CA SER A 46 1.19 -5.70 0.53
C SER A 46 2.36 -5.18 1.37
N ILE A 47 2.74 -3.92 1.14
CA ILE A 47 3.75 -3.20 1.94
C ILE A 47 3.07 -2.00 2.60
N ALA A 48 3.03 -1.99 3.94
CA ALA A 48 2.67 -0.81 4.71
C ALA A 48 3.90 0.09 4.85
N ILE A 49 3.76 1.37 4.48
CA ILE A 49 4.80 2.39 4.61
C ILE A 49 4.54 3.18 5.90
N LYS A 50 5.58 3.76 6.51
CA LYS A 50 5.44 4.61 7.70
C LYS A 50 4.28 5.61 7.57
N GLY A 51 3.38 5.58 8.55
CA GLY A 51 2.19 6.42 8.61
C GLY A 51 1.26 5.95 9.72
N GLU A 52 0.06 6.51 9.75
CA GLU A 52 -1.05 6.03 10.58
C GLU A 52 -1.95 5.12 9.75
N HIS A 53 -2.26 3.93 10.26
CA HIS A 53 -3.03 2.91 9.55
C HIS A 53 -4.24 2.48 10.37
N SER A 54 -5.40 2.38 9.73
CA SER A 54 -6.60 1.75 10.30
C SER A 54 -6.55 0.23 10.16
N TRP A 55 -7.61 -0.44 10.64
CA TRP A 55 -7.88 -1.83 10.26
C TRP A 55 -8.01 -1.94 8.74
N THR A 56 -7.45 -3.01 8.17
CA THR A 56 -7.55 -3.30 6.72
C THR A 56 -7.80 -4.79 6.51
N SER A 57 -8.58 -5.15 5.50
CA SER A 57 -8.72 -6.53 5.04
C SER A 57 -8.28 -6.68 3.59
N GLU A 58 -7.63 -7.79 3.26
CA GLU A 58 -7.14 -8.09 1.92
C GLU A 58 -7.41 -9.58 1.61
N LYS A 59 -7.93 -9.88 0.41
CA LYS A 59 -8.08 -11.27 -0.04
C LYS A 59 -6.75 -11.77 -0.57
N CYS A 60 -6.27 -12.90 -0.04
CA CYS A 60 -5.03 -13.51 -0.49
C CYS A 60 -5.20 -14.05 -1.92
N PRO A 61 -4.38 -13.60 -2.90
CA PRO A 61 -4.45 -14.12 -4.26
C PRO A 61 -3.90 -15.55 -4.38
N ASN A 62 -3.16 -16.03 -3.37
CA ASN A 62 -2.59 -17.38 -3.35
C ASN A 62 -3.56 -18.42 -2.78
N CYS A 63 -4.04 -18.25 -1.55
CA CYS A 63 -4.91 -19.22 -0.88
C CYS A 63 -6.41 -18.85 -0.89
N GLY A 64 -6.78 -17.65 -1.34
CA GLY A 64 -8.17 -17.21 -1.40
C GLY A 64 -8.78 -16.68 -0.09
N GLU A 65 -8.10 -16.87 1.04
CA GLU A 65 -8.57 -16.42 2.36
C GLU A 65 -8.61 -14.90 2.49
N VAL A 66 -9.53 -14.40 3.33
CA VAL A 66 -9.61 -12.97 3.68
C VAL A 66 -8.81 -12.74 4.97
N VAL A 67 -7.75 -11.93 4.86
CA VAL A 67 -6.85 -11.63 5.96
C VAL A 67 -7.17 -10.25 6.52
N TYR A 68 -7.25 -10.13 7.84
CA TYR A 68 -7.45 -8.86 8.54
C TYR A 68 -6.13 -8.43 9.21
N PHE A 69 -5.78 -7.16 9.03
CA PHE A 69 -4.60 -6.56 9.65
C PHE A 69 -5.03 -5.50 10.67
N PRO A 70 -4.43 -5.50 11.88
CA PRO A 70 -4.69 -4.48 12.88
C PRO A 70 -4.12 -3.11 12.45
N PRO A 71 -4.59 -2.02 13.06
CA PRO A 71 -3.97 -0.70 12.97
C PRO A 71 -2.48 -0.78 13.30
N ILE A 72 -1.66 -0.05 12.55
CA ILE A 72 -0.21 -0.01 12.76
C ILE A 72 0.19 1.44 13.01
N SER A 73 0.95 1.65 14.10
CA SER A 73 1.62 2.90 14.39
C SER A 73 3.13 2.67 14.40
N PHE A 74 3.84 3.37 13.54
CA PHE A 74 5.30 3.30 13.49
C PHE A 74 5.89 4.23 14.55
N ARG A 75 6.21 3.69 15.73
CA ARG A 75 6.92 4.44 16.77
C ARG A 75 8.42 4.33 16.53
N LYS A 76 9.17 5.43 16.71
CA LYS A 76 10.62 5.34 16.92
C LYS A 76 10.82 4.74 18.32
N ALA A 77 11.73 3.77 18.45
CA ALA A 77 12.19 3.35 19.76
C ALA A 77 12.84 4.55 20.45
N SER A 78 12.35 4.91 21.64
CA SER A 78 13.08 5.80 22.54
C SER A 78 14.14 4.93 23.22
N ASN A 79 15.41 5.10 22.88
CA ASN A 79 16.48 4.52 23.68
C ASN A 79 16.49 5.27 25.02
N ASN A 80 16.16 4.57 26.10
CA ASN A 80 16.45 4.98 27.48
C ASN A 80 17.88 4.55 27.82
#